data_AF-A0AAE3VCE3-F1
#
_entry.id   AF-A0AAE3VCE3-F1
#
_cell.length_a   1.000
_cell.length_b   1.000
_cell.length_c   1.000
_cell.angle_alpha   90.00
_cell.angle_beta   90.00
_cell.angle_gamma   90.00
#
_symmetry.space_group_name_H-M   'P 1'
#
loop_
_entity.id
_entity.type
_entity.pdbx_description
1 polymer ?
#
loop_
_entity_poly.entity_id
_entity_poly.type
_entity_poly.pdbx_seq_one_letter_code
_entity_poly.pdbx_strand_id
1 'polypeptide(L)'
;MSLFDAQHFYDEICQAAIAFFDLTSKEALPIVSDLLGCLEEEAGVLAKNADQPATTKYLLAYDNIATVAKKLQTNELLGMLNRLGKCSMPVHAEERKRVIDEMLKRLAAARTLHPL
;
A
#
# COMPACT_ATOMS: atom_id res chain seq x y z
N MET A 1 -6.51 7.31 -18.65
CA MET A 1 -6.19 7.14 -17.22
C MET A 1 -7.50 6.87 -16.51
N SER A 2 -7.71 5.70 -15.90
CA SER A 2 -8.87 5.55 -15.03
C SER A 2 -8.64 6.45 -13.81
N LEU A 3 -9.68 7.17 -13.40
CA LEU A 3 -9.67 7.91 -12.14
C LEU A 3 -9.48 6.89 -11.01
N PHE A 4 -8.63 7.21 -10.04
CA PHE A 4 -8.51 6.41 -8.83
C PHE A 4 -9.85 6.44 -8.08
N ASP A 5 -10.36 5.27 -7.74
CA ASP A 5 -11.56 5.09 -6.93
C ASP A 5 -11.14 4.60 -5.53
N ALA A 6 -11.16 5.53 -4.56
CA ALA A 6 -10.78 5.23 -3.19
C ALA A 6 -11.70 4.20 -2.52
N GLN A 7 -12.99 4.20 -2.89
CA GLN A 7 -13.95 3.25 -2.35
C GLN A 7 -13.62 1.84 -2.85
N HIS A 8 -13.35 1.70 -4.14
CA HIS A 8 -12.98 0.40 -4.71
C HIS A 8 -11.70 -0.17 -4.08
N PHE A 9 -10.67 0.66 -3.92
CA PHE A 9 -9.41 0.24 -3.28
C PHE A 9 -9.61 -0.16 -1.81
N TYR A 10 -10.43 0.59 -1.07
CA TYR A 10 -10.80 0.26 0.30
C TYR A 10 -11.60 -1.05 0.39
N ASP A 11 -12.59 -1.22 -0.49
CA ASP A 11 -13.44 -2.42 -0.52
C ASP A 11 -12.61 -3.67 -0.84
N GLU A 12 -11.62 -3.57 -1.74
CA GLU A 12 -10.68 -4.67 -2.02
C GLU A 12 -9.93 -5.09 -0.75
N ILE A 13 -9.35 -4.13 -0.03
CA ILE A 13 -8.61 -4.40 1.21
C ILE A 13 -9.53 -4.95 2.30
N CYS A 14 -10.74 -4.40 2.43
CA CYS A 14 -11.76 -4.87 3.36
C CYS A 14 -12.14 -6.33 3.10
N GLN A 15 -12.48 -6.66 1.86
CA GLN A 15 -12.89 -8.02 1.47
C GLN A 15 -11.75 -9.01 1.69
N ALA A 16 -10.52 -8.62 1.34
CA ALA A 16 -9.33 -9.41 1.56
C ALA A 16 -9.08 -9.68 3.06
N ALA A 17 -9.16 -8.66 3.91
CA ALA A 17 -8.98 -8.81 5.35
C ALA A 17 -10.09 -9.67 5.99
N ILE A 18 -11.34 -9.42 5.61
CA ILE A 18 -12.51 -10.23 6.03
C ILE A 18 -12.28 -11.71 5.72
N ALA A 19 -11.87 -12.02 4.49
CA ALA A 19 -11.64 -13.39 4.07
C ALA A 19 -10.42 -14.02 4.75
N PHE A 20 -9.34 -13.25 4.93
CA PHE A 20 -8.09 -13.75 5.53
C PHE A 20 -8.25 -14.05 7.03
N PHE A 21 -8.96 -13.20 7.76
CA PHE A 21 -9.14 -13.32 9.21
C PHE A 21 -10.42 -14.06 9.61
N ASP A 22 -11.27 -14.45 8.65
CA ASP A 22 -12.57 -15.09 8.88
C ASP A 22 -13.49 -14.27 9.80
N LEU A 23 -13.71 -13.00 9.41
CA LEU A 23 -14.44 -12.00 10.21
C LEU A 23 -15.75 -11.57 9.55
N THR A 24 -16.66 -10.98 10.32
CA THR A 24 -17.75 -10.18 9.75
C THR A 24 -17.29 -8.77 9.39
N SER A 25 -18.04 -8.06 8.54
CA SER A 25 -17.72 -6.67 8.15
C SER A 25 -17.60 -5.70 9.34
N LYS A 26 -18.32 -5.94 10.44
CA LYS A 26 -18.24 -5.10 11.65
C LYS A 26 -16.96 -5.36 12.44
N GLU A 27 -16.54 -6.63 12.54
CA GLU A 27 -15.33 -7.03 13.27
C GLU A 27 -14.06 -6.66 12.51
N ALA A 28 -14.13 -6.63 11.18
CA ALA A 28 -13.01 -6.26 10.32
C ALA A 28 -12.66 -4.77 10.37
N LEU A 29 -13.61 -3.88 10.72
CA LEU A 29 -13.42 -2.43 10.67
C LEU A 29 -12.15 -1.93 11.42
N PRO A 30 -11.91 -2.27 12.71
CA PRO A 30 -10.68 -1.86 13.40
C PRO A 30 -9.43 -2.47 12.76
N ILE A 31 -9.49 -3.74 12.34
CA ILE A 31 -8.34 -4.44 11.75
C ILE A 31 -7.94 -3.83 10.40
N VAL A 32 -8.91 -3.48 9.57
CA VAL A 32 -8.68 -2.82 8.28
C VAL A 32 -8.10 -1.43 8.50
N SER A 33 -8.58 -0.69 9.49
CA SER A 33 -8.04 0.63 9.81
C SER A 33 -6.58 0.57 10.27
N ASP A 34 -6.26 -0.34 11.20
CA ASP A 34 -4.89 -0.56 11.66
C ASP A 34 -3.97 -1.02 10.52
N LEU A 35 -4.46 -1.93 9.67
CA LEU A 35 -3.75 -2.42 8.50
C LEU A 35 -3.41 -1.29 7.52
N LEU A 36 -4.39 -0.42 7.20
CA LEU A 36 -4.17 0.75 6.35
C LEU A 36 -3.15 1.71 6.96
N GLY A 37 -3.19 1.91 8.28
CA GLY A 37 -2.20 2.69 9.03
C GLY A 37 -0.79 2.12 8.88
N CYS A 38 -0.60 0.83 9.13
CA CYS A 38 0.69 0.17 8.98
C CYS A 38 1.21 0.24 7.53
N LEU A 39 0.35 0.06 6.53
CA LEU A 39 0.73 0.19 5.12
C LEU A 39 1.15 1.61 4.77
N GLU A 40 0.43 2.62 5.28
CA GLU A 40 0.76 4.04 5.08
C GLU A 40 2.11 4.39 5.71
N GLU A 41 2.40 3.89 6.92
CA GLU A 41 3.67 4.10 7.61
C GLU A 41 4.86 3.54 6.81
N GLU A 42 4.75 2.30 6.33
CA GLU A 42 5.79 1.67 5.51
C GLU A 42 5.96 2.40 4.16
N ALA A 43 4.87 2.80 3.52
CA ALA A 43 4.93 3.63 2.31
C ALA A 43 5.61 4.99 2.59
N GLY A 44 5.42 5.55 3.79
CA GLY A 44 6.12 6.74 4.25
C GLY A 44 7.63 6.53 4.41
N VAL A 45 8.07 5.34 4.84
CA VAL A 45 9.50 4.96 4.86
C VAL A 45 10.06 4.90 3.44
N LEU A 46 9.32 4.33 2.49
CA LEU A 46 9.72 4.32 1.07
C LEU A 46 9.90 5.74 0.54
N ALA A 47 8.95 6.64 0.83
CA ALA A 47 8.98 8.03 0.36
C ALA A 47 10.19 8.79 0.90
N LYS A 48 10.48 8.67 2.20
CA LYS A 48 11.64 9.31 2.85
C LYS A 48 12.98 8.87 2.27
N ASN A 49 13.04 7.71 1.62
CA ASN A 49 14.25 7.12 1.08
C ASN A 49 14.22 7.01 -0.46
N ALA A 50 13.23 7.59 -1.14
CA ALA A 50 13.02 7.43 -2.58
C ALA A 50 14.17 8.02 -3.42
N ASP A 51 14.78 9.11 -2.95
CA ASP A 51 15.91 9.82 -3.57
C ASP A 51 17.27 9.15 -3.37
N GLN A 52 17.35 8.18 -2.47
CA GLN A 52 18.61 7.54 -2.11
C GLN A 52 18.71 6.16 -2.79
N PRO A 53 19.93 5.61 -2.97
CA PRO A 53 20.08 4.19 -3.25
C PRO A 53 19.30 3.36 -2.22
N ALA A 54 18.70 2.25 -2.65
CA ALA A 54 17.87 1.42 -1.78
C ALA A 54 18.68 0.96 -0.55
N THR A 55 18.36 1.55 0.60
CA THR A 55 18.94 1.18 1.90
C THR A 55 18.25 -0.06 2.44
N THR A 56 18.83 -0.71 3.45
CA THR A 56 18.18 -1.83 4.16
C THR A 56 16.78 -1.45 4.65
N LYS A 57 16.58 -0.20 5.10
CA LYS A 57 15.27 0.29 5.55
C LYS A 57 14.26 0.39 4.41
N TYR A 58 14.68 0.88 3.23
CA TYR A 58 13.83 0.93 2.05
C TYR A 58 13.41 -0.48 1.62
N LEU A 59 14.37 -1.41 1.55
CA LEU A 59 14.10 -2.80 1.17
C LEU A 59 13.16 -3.49 2.15
N LEU A 60 13.37 -3.30 3.45
CA LEU A 60 12.49 -3.85 4.48
C LEU A 60 11.06 -3.30 4.37
N ALA A 61 10.90 -1.98 4.19
CA ALA A 61 9.58 -1.38 4.01
C ALA A 61 8.87 -1.92 2.75
N TYR A 62 9.60 -2.05 1.65
CA TYR A 62 9.09 -2.65 0.42
C TYR A 62 8.63 -4.09 0.65
N ASP A 63 9.46 -4.90 1.32
CA ASP A 63 9.17 -6.31 1.60
C ASP A 63 7.99 -6.48 2.58
N ASN A 64 7.83 -5.57 3.55
CA ASN A 64 6.70 -5.55 4.48
C ASN A 64 5.38 -5.32 3.73
N ILE A 65 5.32 -4.27 2.89
CA ILE A 65 4.14 -3.99 2.07
C ILE A 65 3.87 -5.14 1.09
N ALA A 66 4.92 -5.67 0.45
CA ALA A 66 4.78 -6.81 -0.47
C ALA A 66 4.29 -8.08 0.22
N THR A 67 4.72 -8.34 1.45
CA THR A 67 4.26 -9.49 2.24
C THR A 67 2.78 -9.37 2.56
N VAL A 68 2.34 -8.21 3.04
CA VAL A 68 0.92 -7.95 3.33
C VAL A 68 0.08 -8.08 2.07
N ALA A 69 0.48 -7.39 0.98
CA ALA A 69 -0.24 -7.41 -0.29
C ALA A 69 -0.41 -8.84 -0.85
N LYS A 70 0.63 -9.68 -0.73
CA LYS A 70 0.58 -11.09 -1.15
C LYS A 70 -0.31 -11.95 -0.28
N LYS A 71 -0.23 -11.80 1.06
CA LYS A 71 -1.03 -12.59 2.00
C LYS A 71 -2.52 -12.28 1.86
N LEU A 72 -2.85 -11.01 1.68
CA LEU A 72 -4.21 -10.53 1.52
C LEU A 72 -4.72 -10.60 0.07
N GLN A 73 -3.83 -10.88 -0.90
CA GLN A 73 -4.18 -10.94 -2.33
C GLN A 73 -4.81 -9.65 -2.88
N THR A 74 -4.34 -8.48 -2.39
CA THR A 74 -4.82 -7.16 -2.82
C THR A 74 -4.17 -6.77 -4.16
N ASN A 75 -4.91 -6.90 -5.25
CA ASN A 75 -4.41 -6.73 -6.62
C ASN A 75 -3.95 -5.32 -6.91
N GLU A 76 -4.65 -4.28 -6.44
CA GLU A 76 -4.21 -2.91 -6.66
C GLU A 76 -2.84 -2.64 -6.03
N LEU A 77 -2.65 -3.07 -4.78
CA LEU A 77 -1.38 -2.90 -4.06
C LEU A 77 -0.25 -3.73 -4.70
N LEU A 78 -0.54 -4.97 -5.11
CA LEU A 78 0.39 -5.81 -5.87
C LEU A 78 0.78 -5.17 -7.21
N GLY A 79 -0.16 -4.54 -7.91
CA GLY A 79 0.08 -3.81 -9.15
C GLY A 79 1.02 -2.63 -8.95
N MET A 80 0.81 -1.83 -7.90
CA MET A 80 1.70 -0.73 -7.53
C MET A 80 3.11 -1.21 -7.16
N LEU A 81 3.22 -2.28 -6.36
CA LEU A 81 4.50 -2.88 -5.99
C LEU A 81 5.26 -3.44 -7.19
N ASN A 82 4.57 -4.09 -8.13
CA ASN A 82 5.18 -4.58 -9.37
C ASN A 82 5.72 -3.43 -10.23
N ARG A 83 5.01 -2.30 -10.30
CA ARG A 83 5.53 -1.07 -10.94
C ARG A 83 6.77 -0.56 -10.20
N LEU A 84 6.70 -0.49 -8.87
CA LEU A 84 7.81 0.00 -8.04
C LEU A 84 9.07 -0.86 -8.19
N GLY A 85 8.93 -2.20 -8.20
CA GLY A 85 10.05 -3.13 -8.40
C GLY A 85 10.75 -2.99 -9.75
N LYS A 86 10.04 -2.52 -10.78
CA LYS A 86 10.62 -2.21 -12.10
C LYS A 86 11.40 -0.89 -12.10
N CYS A 87 11.22 -0.04 -11.10
CA CYS A 87 11.88 1.27 -10.94
C CYS A 87 13.12 1.21 -10.02
N SER A 88 13.78 0.05 -9.94
CA SER A 88 14.93 -0.19 -9.06
C SER A 88 16.22 0.50 -9.54
N MET A 89 16.34 0.82 -10.82
CA MET A 89 17.50 1.51 -11.39
C MET A 89 17.49 3.02 -11.09
N PRO A 90 18.66 3.67 -10.89
CA PRO A 90 18.75 5.11 -10.61
C PRO A 90 18.08 6.01 -11.66
N VAL A 91 18.09 5.60 -12.94
CA VAL A 91 17.42 6.31 -14.04
C VAL A 91 15.89 6.40 -13.87
N HIS A 92 15.30 5.57 -13.00
CA HIS A 92 13.87 5.54 -12.71
C HIS A 92 13.51 6.23 -11.40
N ALA A 93 14.39 7.05 -10.80
CA ALA A 93 14.13 7.74 -9.54
C ALA A 93 12.81 8.55 -9.54
N GLU A 94 12.52 9.26 -10.62
CA GLU A 94 11.28 10.04 -10.73
C GLU A 94 10.02 9.17 -10.85
N GLU A 95 10.07 8.06 -11.60
CA GLU A 95 8.94 7.11 -11.65
C GLU A 95 8.76 6.39 -10.31
N ARG A 96 9.86 6.06 -9.62
CA ARG A 96 9.83 5.48 -8.27
C ARG A 96 9.09 6.41 -7.30
N LYS A 97 9.45 7.70 -7.25
CA LYS A 97 8.75 8.69 -6.44
C LYS A 97 7.28 8.77 -6.81
N ARG A 98 6.97 8.85 -8.10
CA ARG A 98 5.59 8.91 -8.60
C ARG A 98 4.75 7.72 -8.12
N VAL A 99 5.28 6.50 -8.19
CA VAL A 99 4.59 5.29 -7.74
C VAL A 99 4.41 5.28 -6.22
N ILE A 100 5.42 5.71 -5.46
CA ILE A 100 5.34 5.80 -4.00
C ILE A 100 4.31 6.86 -3.57
N ASP A 101 4.32 8.04 -4.20
CA ASP A 101 3.35 9.11 -3.94
C ASP A 101 1.93 8.68 -4.30
N GLU A 102 1.78 7.92 -5.38
CA GLU A 102 0.52 7.32 -5.76
C GLU A 102 0.04 6.34 -4.67
N MET A 103 0.90 5.43 -4.21
CA MET A 103 0.59 4.49 -3.14
C MET A 103 0.17 5.19 -1.85
N LEU A 104 0.93 6.21 -1.41
CA LEU A 104 0.61 7.02 -0.24
C LEU A 104 -0.75 7.71 -0.36
N LYS A 105 -1.02 8.36 -1.50
CA LYS A 105 -2.31 9.04 -1.73
C LYS A 105 -3.48 8.07 -1.66
N ARG A 106 -3.34 6.87 -2.23
CA ARG A 106 -4.40 5.86 -2.22
C ARG A 106 -4.65 5.30 -0.82
N LEU A 107 -3.59 4.99 -0.08
CA LEU A 107 -3.67 4.53 1.32
C LEU A 107 -4.30 5.59 2.24
N ALA A 108 -3.84 6.85 2.12
CA ALA A 108 -4.42 7.96 2.88
C ALA A 108 -5.90 8.17 2.54
N ALA A 109 -6.27 8.12 1.25
CA ALA A 109 -7.66 8.25 0.83
C ALA A 109 -8.55 7.11 1.37
N ALA A 110 -8.10 5.85 1.28
CA ALA A 110 -8.81 4.71 1.85
C ALA A 110 -8.99 4.84 3.37
N ARG A 111 -7.96 5.31 4.09
CA ARG A 111 -8.04 5.55 5.53
C ARG A 111 -9.06 6.62 5.90
N THR A 112 -9.25 7.65 5.07
CA THR A 112 -10.25 8.71 5.33
C THR A 112 -11.71 8.28 5.12
N LEU A 113 -11.97 7.14 4.48
CA LEU A 113 -13.35 6.64 4.29
C LEU A 113 -13.99 6.18 5.60
N HIS A 114 -13.19 5.79 6.58
CA HIS A 114 -13.64 5.46 7.94
C HIS A 114 -12.64 5.99 8.97
N PRO A 115 -12.74 7.28 9.36
CA PRO A 115 -12.04 7.74 10.55
C PRO A 115 -12.58 6.95 11.75
N LEU A 116 -11.66 6.35 12.50
CA LEU A 116 -11.92 5.63 13.75
C LEU A 116 -12.78 6.45 14.72
#